data_AF-A0A1Q7EYU8-F1
#
_entry.id   AF-A0A1Q7EYU8-F1
#
_cell.length_a   1.000
_cell.length_b   1.000
_cell.length_c   1.000
_cell.angle_alpha   90.00
_cell.angle_beta   90.00
_cell.angle_gamma   90.00
#
_symmetry.space_group_name_H-M   'P 1'
#
loop_
_entity.id
_entity.type
_entity.pdbx_description
1 polymer ?
#
loop_
_entity_poly.entity_id
_entity_poly.type
_entity_poly.pdbx_seq_one_letter_code
_entity_poly.pdbx_strand_id
1 'polypeptide(L)' 'MAEKKDEIPLKYLDRRVVERYIKKGLLDEKEYQRHLKSLEDLAGKASDVETEFTALGELGPSR' A
#
# COMPACT_ATOMS: atom_id res chain seq x y z
N MET A 1 19.35 -29.34 1.32
CA MET A 1 18.11 -28.76 1.89
C MET A 1 17.90 -27.44 1.18
N ALA A 2 16.83 -27.29 0.40
CA ALA A 2 16.57 -26.04 -0.30
C ALA A 2 16.17 -24.99 0.75
N GLU A 3 17.00 -23.97 0.94
CA GLU A 3 16.66 -22.77 1.70
C GLU A 3 15.33 -22.25 1.15
N LYS A 4 14.31 -22.17 2.01
CA LYS A 4 13.11 -21.41 1.70
C LYS A 4 13.60 -19.99 1.48
N LYS A 5 13.64 -19.53 0.23
CA LYS A 5 13.78 -18.12 -0.08
C LYS A 5 12.69 -17.43 0.72
N ASP A 6 13.07 -16.58 1.67
CA ASP A 6 12.13 -15.71 2.35
C ASP A 6 11.45 -14.86 1.27
N GLU A 7 10.26 -15.28 0.85
CA GLU A 7 9.48 -14.60 -0.17
C GLU A 7 9.11 -13.23 0.38
N ILE A 8 9.51 -12.18 -0.34
CA ILE A 8 9.24 -10.81 0.07
C ILE A 8 7.71 -10.63 0.06
N PRO A 9 7.08 -10.27 1.20
CA PRO A 9 5.64 -10.23 1.26
C PRO A 9 5.12 -8.97 0.55
N LEU A 10 4.83 -9.11 -0.75
CA LEU A 10 4.37 -8.06 -1.68
C LEU A 10 3.23 -7.20 -1.12
N LYS A 11 2.32 -7.81 -0.35
CA LYS A 11 1.16 -7.15 0.29
C LYS A 11 1.56 -6.04 1.27
N TYR A 12 2.73 -6.13 1.87
CA TYR A 12 3.21 -5.17 2.89
C TYR A 12 4.29 -4.22 2.34
N LEU A 13 4.48 -4.17 1.03
CA LEU A 13 5.44 -3.26 0.40
C LEU A 13 4.75 -1.97 -0.04
N ASP A 14 5.27 -0.85 0.44
CA ASP A 14 4.93 0.45 -0.13
C ASP A 14 5.51 0.59 -1.54
N ARG A 15 4.82 1.35 -2.40
CA ARG A 15 5.23 1.64 -3.78
C ARG A 15 6.71 2.02 -3.91
N ARG A 16 7.23 2.88 -3.02
CA ARG A 16 8.64 3.32 -3.03
C ARG A 16 9.62 2.19 -2.74
N VAL A 17 9.23 1.23 -1.92
CA VAL A 17 10.05 0.06 -1.57
C VAL A 17 10.05 -0.92 -2.75
N VAL A 18 8.90 -1.16 -3.36
CA VAL A 18 8.78 -1.96 -4.59
C VAL A 18 9.70 -1.41 -5.68
N GLU A 19 9.60 -0.11 -6.01
CA GLU A 19 10.44 0.53 -7.05
C GLU A 19 11.94 0.37 -6.74
N ARG A 20 12.33 0.50 -5.47
CA ARG A 20 13.71 0.30 -5.02
C ARG A 20 14.16 -1.15 -5.15
N TYR A 21 13.31 -2.11 -4.81
CA TYR A 21 13.64 -3.54 -4.86
C TYR A 21 13.74 -4.06 -6.29
N ILE A 22 12.89 -3.56 -7.19
CA ILE A 22 13.01 -3.82 -8.64
C ILE A 22 14.36 -3.30 -9.13
N LYS A 23 14.74 -2.06 -8.81
CA LYS A 23 16.06 -1.51 -9.18
C LYS A 23 17.25 -2.30 -8.62
N LYS A 24 17.08 -2.95 -7.47
CA LYS A 24 18.10 -3.80 -6.84
C LYS A 24 18.08 -5.25 -7.33
N GLY A 25 17.13 -5.64 -8.18
CA GLY A 25 16.95 -7.03 -8.62
C GLY A 25 16.41 -7.98 -7.54
N LEU A 26 15.87 -7.43 -6.45
CA LEU A 26 15.28 -8.21 -5.35
C LEU A 26 13.82 -8.58 -5.62
N LEU A 27 13.17 -7.88 -6.55
CA LEU A 27 11.79 -8.12 -6.93
C LEU A 27 11.66 -8.14 -8.45
N ASP A 28 10.94 -9.13 -8.98
CA ASP A 28 10.59 -9.16 -10.41
C ASP A 28 9.43 -8.20 -10.69
N GLU A 29 9.62 -7.33 -11.68
CA GLU A 29 8.60 -6.41 -12.15
C GLU A 29 7.37 -7.16 -12.66
N LYS A 30 7.54 -8.29 -13.37
CA LYS A 30 6.42 -9.06 -13.92
C LYS A 30 5.57 -9.68 -12.81
N GLU A 31 6.21 -10.15 -11.75
CA GLU A 31 5.54 -10.71 -10.59
C GLU A 31 4.74 -9.64 -9.84
N TYR A 32 5.33 -8.46 -9.62
CA TYR A 32 4.62 -7.32 -9.03
C TYR A 32 3.40 -6.91 -9.87
N GLN A 33 3.53 -6.86 -11.20
CA GLN A 33 2.40 -6.55 -12.09
C GLN A 33 1.28 -7.60 -12.03
N ARG A 34 1.62 -8.89 -11.88
CA ARG A 34 0.62 -9.95 -11.67
C ARG A 34 -0.09 -9.77 -10.33
N HIS A 35 0.65 -9.42 -9.27
CA HIS A 35 0.08 -9.14 -7.96
C HIS A 35 -0.92 -7.98 -8.03
N LEU A 36 -0.55 -6.86 -8.65
CA LEU A 36 -1.44 -5.71 -8.82
C LEU A 36 -2.73 -6.08 -9.56
N LYS A 37 -2.63 -6.89 -10.62
CA LYS A 37 -3.80 -7.36 -11.38
C LYS A 37 -4.68 -8.36 -10.63
N SER A 38 -4.13 -9.02 -9.60
CA SER A 38 -4.88 -9.94 -8.74
C SER A 38 -5.67 -9.23 -7.64
N LEU A 39 -5.40 -7.94 -7.40
CA LEU A 39 -6.12 -7.16 -6.41
C LEU A 39 -7.57 -6.93 -6.88
N GLU A 40 -8.50 -7.04 -5.94
CA GLU A 40 -9.90 -6.76 -6.19
C GLU A 40 -10.12 -5.26 -6.42
N ASP A 41 -11.03 -4.92 -7.33
CA ASP A 41 -11.49 -3.54 -7.47
C ASP A 41 -12.40 -3.18 -6.28
N LEU A 42 -11.88 -2.30 -5.42
CA LEU A 42 -12.58 -1.83 -4.22
C LEU A 42 -13.19 -0.44 -4.41
N ALA A 43 -13.16 0.15 -5.62
CA ALA A 43 -13.66 1.50 -5.87
C ALA A 43 -15.13 1.66 -5.44
N GLY A 44 -15.94 0.61 -5.62
CA GLY A 44 -17.35 0.60 -5.21
C GLY A 44 -17.61 0.15 -3.76
N LYS A 45 -16.58 -0.24 -3.00
CA LYS A 45 -16.71 -0.69 -1.60
C LYS A 45 -16.39 0.41 -0.57
N ALA A 46 -16.36 1.66 -1.01
CA ALA A 46 -16.20 2.79 -0.11
C ALA A 46 -17.38 2.84 0.86
N SER A 47 -17.07 3.00 2.15
CA SER A 47 -18.05 3.31 3.19
C SER A 47 -17.91 4.78 3.55
N ASP A 48 -19.04 5.43 3.86
CA ASP A 48 -19.01 6.78 4.37
C ASP A 48 -18.32 6.79 5.74
N VAL A 49 -17.33 7.66 5.87
CA VAL A 49 -16.62 7.87 7.14
C VAL A 49 -17.27 9.05 7.84
N GLU A 50 -18.08 8.77 8.86
CA GLU A 50 -18.60 9.79 9.76
C GLU A 50 -17.48 10.22 10.72
N THR A 51 -16.90 11.41 10.50
CA THR A 51 -15.95 12.03 11.43
C THR A 51 -16.65 13.10 12.27
N GLU A 52 -16.69 12.88 13.58
CA GLU A 52 -17.05 13.93 14.53
C GLU A 52 -15.84 14.85 14.75
N PHE A 53 -15.90 16.06 14.22
CA PHE A 53 -14.95 17.11 14.61
C PHE A 53 -15.30 17.58 16.02
N THR A 54 -14.72 16.94 17.03
CA THR A 54 -14.74 17.47 18.38
C THR A 54 -13.86 18.71 18.41
N ALA A 55 -14.48 19.88 18.31
CA ALA A 55 -13.83 21.17 18.52
C ALA A 55 -13.46 21.33 20.00
N LEU A 56 -12.42 20.63 20.43
CA LEU A 56 -11.78 20.86 21.73
C LEU A 56 -10.80 22.03 21.57
N GLY A 57 -11.36 23.24 21.58
CA GLY A 57 -10.63 24.50 21.68
C GLY A 57 -10.03 25.01 20.36
N GLU A 58 -10.64 26.08 19.86
CA GLU A 58 -10.10 27.07 18.91
C GLU A 58 -8.66 26.87 18.38
N LEU A 59 -8.54 26.55 17.09
CA LEU A 59 -7.60 27.17 16.13
C LEU A 59 -7.78 26.50 14.75
N GLY A 60 -8.84 26.92 14.04
CA GLY A 60 -8.90 26.78 12.58
C GLY A 60 -8.06 27.87 11.91
N PRO A 61 -7.54 27.67 10.69
CA PRO A 61 -6.67 28.65 10.04
C PRO A 61 -7.44 29.94 9.75
N SER A 62 -6.94 31.06 10.27
CA SER A 62 -7.35 32.40 9.86
C SER A 62 -7.23 32.51 8.34
N ARG A 63 -8.33 32.93 7.70
CA ARG A 63 -8.36 33.28 6.26
C ARG A 63 -7.32 34.32 5.91
#